data_AF-A0A359G0S0-F1
#
_entry.id   AF-A0A359G0S0-F1
#
_cell.length_a   1.000
_cell.length_b   1.000
_cell.length_c   1.000
_cell.angle_alpha   90.00
_cell.angle_beta   90.00
_cell.angle_gamma   90.00
#
_symmetry.space_group_name_H-M   'P 1'
#
loop_
_entity.id
_entity.type
_entity.pdbx_description
1 polymer ?
#
loop_
_entity_poly.entity_id
_entity_poly.type
_entity_poly.pdbx_seq_one_letter_code
_entity_poly.pdbx_strand_id
1 'polypeptide(L)'
;MKKLYVKKLGVVLLMIGLGVSPLWLEASSTSTDPETGVVTYVYDADENIIVGNKQTLEINGNLLTYGNIEVKNGGVLVVYGDLISYGNSIVSNGTIIVQGDLLSTSPTATIQNNGDLEVGGDVNVADLDTQGNSSLRIFFLNPDADIVGVPGTTPYGGYDELPAAGLPDGLISIIDNVIKPIAIGYQWKTDVSSSDWRLSVNWSGNKVPTSSTSVRIKQPGAGFMNPQINPGDIIVVQNLTVESGASLTLKPGARLTVNGKLTVAEGGSLVMEHNYGIGGMSSLVTNAGVVGKVKTKMVLPQDQWFYLGSSRKDAIFSDFSAGEDGVIINV
;
A
#
# COMPACT_ATOMS: atom_id res chain seq x y z
N MET A 1 32.46 7.95 -11.86
CA MET A 1 32.64 6.79 -10.95
C MET A 1 32.35 5.52 -11.74
N LYS A 2 33.15 4.47 -11.50
CA LYS A 2 33.34 3.33 -12.42
C LYS A 2 32.05 2.51 -12.63
N LYS A 3 31.70 2.27 -13.90
CA LYS A 3 30.71 1.26 -14.29
C LYS A 3 31.28 -0.13 -13.99
N LEU A 4 30.64 -0.87 -13.10
CA LEU A 4 30.97 -2.27 -12.83
C LEU A 4 30.05 -3.14 -13.69
N TYR A 5 30.58 -3.66 -14.80
CA TYR A 5 29.96 -4.75 -15.54
C TYR A 5 30.33 -6.05 -14.83
N VAL A 6 29.35 -6.83 -14.38
CA VAL A 6 29.56 -8.23 -14.00
C VAL A 6 28.83 -9.10 -15.00
N LYS A 7 29.56 -10.03 -15.62
CA LYS A 7 29.13 -10.88 -16.74
C LYS A 7 28.79 -12.28 -16.20
N LYS A 8 27.58 -12.76 -16.53
CA LYS A 8 26.99 -14.13 -16.52
C LYS A 8 27.73 -15.28 -15.81
N LEU A 9 27.00 -15.97 -14.93
CA LEU A 9 26.99 -17.43 -14.82
C LEU A 9 25.53 -17.93 -14.78
N GLY A 10 25.16 -18.79 -15.73
CA GLY A 10 23.84 -19.41 -15.78
C GLY A 10 23.63 -20.40 -14.64
N VAL A 11 22.38 -20.57 -14.20
CA VAL A 11 22.02 -21.53 -13.16
C VAL A 11 20.92 -22.45 -13.70
N VAL A 12 21.35 -23.61 -14.19
CA VAL A 12 20.48 -24.79 -14.32
C VAL A 12 20.51 -25.50 -12.97
N LEU A 13 19.43 -25.41 -12.18
CA LEU A 13 19.28 -26.23 -10.97
C LEU A 13 18.28 -27.37 -11.22
N LEU A 14 18.83 -28.51 -11.64
CA LEU A 14 18.14 -29.79 -11.64
C LEU A 14 18.34 -30.44 -10.27
N MET A 15 17.29 -30.66 -9.48
CA MET A 15 17.34 -31.66 -8.41
C MET A 15 16.04 -32.48 -8.28
N ILE A 16 16.28 -33.78 -8.20
CA ILE A 16 15.36 -34.90 -8.27
C ILE A 16 15.03 -35.32 -6.83
N GLY A 17 13.76 -35.51 -6.50
CA GLY A 17 13.34 -36.37 -5.38
C GLY A 17 12.88 -35.66 -4.10
N LEU A 18 11.57 -35.78 -3.86
CA LEU A 18 10.89 -35.95 -2.56
C LEU A 18 11.36 -35.08 -1.38
N GLY A 19 10.83 -33.87 -1.31
CA GLY A 19 10.83 -33.01 -0.12
C GLY A 19 10.53 -31.57 -0.52
N VAL A 20 9.44 -30.98 -0.01
CA VAL A 20 9.13 -29.55 -0.20
C VAL A 20 10.18 -28.73 0.55
N SER A 21 11.23 -28.34 -0.17
CA SER A 21 12.18 -27.31 0.27
C SER A 21 11.96 -26.09 -0.63
N PRO A 22 11.78 -24.88 -0.08
CA PRO A 22 11.71 -23.68 -0.90
C PRO A 22 13.01 -23.53 -1.69
N LEU A 23 12.90 -23.30 -2.99
CA LEU A 23 14.03 -22.94 -3.83
C LEU A 23 14.31 -21.45 -3.60
N TRP A 24 15.52 -21.13 -3.14
CA TRP A 24 15.98 -19.75 -2.98
C TRP A 24 16.79 -19.36 -4.21
N LEU A 25 16.39 -18.27 -4.87
CA LEU A 25 17.26 -17.58 -5.83
C LEU A 25 18.16 -16.62 -5.03
N GLU A 26 19.43 -16.47 -5.40
CA GLU A 26 20.31 -15.44 -4.82
C GLU A 26 20.19 -14.14 -5.61
N ALA A 27 20.16 -12.99 -4.92
CA ALA A 27 19.93 -11.69 -5.53
C ALA A 27 21.11 -11.27 -6.44
N SER A 28 20.82 -10.71 -7.61
CA SER A 28 21.85 -10.20 -8.52
C SER A 28 22.38 -8.83 -8.08
N SER A 29 21.56 -8.06 -7.35
CA SER A 29 21.96 -6.83 -6.70
C SER A 29 21.02 -6.46 -5.54
N THR A 30 21.43 -5.50 -4.71
CA THR A 30 20.60 -4.96 -3.62
C THR A 30 20.55 -3.44 -3.71
N SER A 31 19.36 -2.88 -3.56
CA SER A 31 19.15 -1.46 -3.30
C SER A 31 18.74 -1.31 -1.83
N THR A 32 19.23 -0.29 -1.13
CA THR A 32 18.81 -0.02 0.25
C THR A 32 18.16 1.35 0.27
N ASP A 33 16.90 1.40 0.70
CA ASP A 33 16.22 2.65 0.96
C ASP A 33 16.97 3.39 2.10
N PRO A 34 17.54 4.58 1.83
CA PRO A 34 18.35 5.30 2.79
C PRO A 34 17.55 5.87 3.97
N GLU A 35 16.21 6.00 3.86
CA GLU A 35 15.35 6.51 4.93
C GLU A 35 14.77 5.41 5.82
N THR A 36 14.47 4.24 5.25
CA THR A 36 13.83 3.14 5.98
C THR A 36 14.80 2.01 6.34
N GLY A 37 15.98 1.95 5.71
CA GLY A 37 16.94 0.85 5.87
C GLY A 37 16.48 -0.47 5.24
N VAL A 38 15.37 -0.47 4.50
CA VAL A 38 14.84 -1.65 3.81
C VAL A 38 15.77 -2.00 2.64
N VAL A 39 16.26 -3.23 2.64
CA VAL A 39 17.07 -3.78 1.54
C VAL A 39 16.13 -4.43 0.52
N THR A 40 15.98 -3.80 -0.63
CA THR A 40 15.29 -4.38 -1.80
C THR A 40 16.30 -5.23 -2.57
N TYR A 41 16.08 -6.54 -2.58
CA TYR A 41 16.85 -7.44 -3.41
C TYR A 41 16.27 -7.41 -4.83
N VAL A 42 17.14 -7.22 -5.82
CA VAL A 42 16.81 -7.18 -7.24
C VAL A 42 17.34 -8.47 -7.84
N TYR A 43 16.45 -9.23 -8.47
CA TYR A 43 16.80 -10.46 -9.17
C TYR A 43 16.68 -10.20 -10.66
N ASP A 44 17.80 -10.23 -11.37
CA ASP A 44 17.89 -10.05 -12.81
C ASP A 44 18.05 -11.42 -13.48
N ALA A 45 16.96 -11.92 -14.06
CA ALA A 45 16.97 -13.19 -14.77
C ALA A 45 17.08 -12.95 -16.29
N ASP A 46 18.29 -13.15 -16.82
CA ASP A 46 18.59 -13.25 -18.26
C ASP A 46 18.07 -14.56 -18.89
N GLU A 47 17.66 -15.53 -18.06
CA GLU A 47 17.20 -16.87 -18.44
C GLU A 47 15.75 -17.08 -18.00
N ASN A 48 15.07 -18.06 -18.58
CA ASN A 48 13.68 -18.37 -18.23
C ASN A 48 13.58 -18.80 -16.76
N ILE A 49 12.59 -18.28 -16.03
CA ILE A 49 12.24 -18.70 -14.68
C ILE A 49 11.21 -19.81 -14.79
N ILE A 50 11.53 -20.99 -14.26
CA ILE A 50 10.61 -22.15 -14.28
C ILE A 50 10.36 -22.60 -12.85
N VAL A 51 9.12 -22.44 -12.38
CA VAL A 51 8.65 -23.00 -11.11
C VAL A 51 8.04 -24.37 -11.37
N GLY A 52 8.67 -25.42 -10.84
CA GLY A 52 8.24 -26.80 -11.06
C GLY A 52 6.92 -27.16 -10.37
N ASN A 53 6.37 -28.32 -10.74
CA ASN A 53 5.13 -28.84 -10.15
C ASN A 53 5.26 -28.95 -8.63
N LYS A 54 4.32 -28.34 -7.89
CA LYS A 54 4.26 -28.37 -6.41
C LYS A 54 5.50 -27.78 -5.72
N GLN A 55 6.26 -26.94 -6.42
CA GLN A 55 7.39 -26.21 -5.85
C GLN A 55 6.99 -24.77 -5.55
N THR A 56 7.59 -24.20 -4.50
CA THR A 56 7.47 -22.78 -4.18
C THR A 56 8.80 -22.10 -4.44
N LEU A 57 8.77 -21.01 -5.20
CA LEU A 57 9.87 -20.07 -5.39
C LEU A 57 9.50 -18.75 -4.72
N GLU A 58 10.31 -18.33 -3.75
CA GLU A 58 10.14 -17.06 -3.05
C GLU A 58 11.23 -16.07 -3.45
N ILE A 59 10.80 -14.89 -3.88
CA ILE A 59 11.66 -13.77 -4.27
C ILE A 59 11.50 -12.67 -3.24
N ASN A 60 12.48 -12.53 -2.36
CA ASN A 60 12.50 -11.54 -1.28
C ASN A 60 12.87 -10.14 -1.80
N GLY A 61 12.04 -9.54 -2.64
CA GLY A 61 12.28 -8.21 -3.23
C GLY A 61 11.68 -8.07 -4.62
N ASN A 62 12.23 -7.17 -5.44
CA ASN A 62 11.76 -6.94 -6.80
C ASN A 62 12.33 -7.99 -7.76
N LEU A 63 11.47 -8.52 -8.62
CA LEU A 63 11.83 -9.42 -9.70
C LEU A 63 11.85 -8.66 -11.03
N LEU A 64 13.03 -8.54 -11.65
CA LEU A 64 13.19 -7.95 -12.97
C LEU A 64 13.62 -9.05 -13.93
N THR A 65 12.83 -9.33 -14.96
CA THR A 65 13.15 -10.45 -15.86
C THR A 65 13.20 -10.04 -17.32
N TYR A 66 14.23 -10.54 -17.99
CA TYR A 66 14.40 -10.56 -19.45
C TYR A 66 14.21 -11.97 -20.03
N GLY A 67 13.87 -12.96 -19.20
CA GLY A 67 13.41 -14.30 -19.61
C GLY A 67 11.90 -14.50 -19.45
N ASN A 68 11.36 -15.57 -20.03
CA ASN A 68 9.97 -15.98 -19.80
C ASN A 68 9.80 -16.50 -18.36
N ILE A 69 8.60 -16.32 -17.80
CA ILE A 69 8.21 -16.96 -16.53
C ILE A 69 7.25 -18.10 -16.86
N GLU A 70 7.57 -19.31 -16.42
CA GLU A 70 6.69 -20.48 -16.48
C GLU A 70 6.42 -21.01 -15.06
N VAL A 71 5.18 -20.94 -14.61
CA VAL A 71 4.74 -21.57 -13.34
C VAL A 71 3.92 -22.80 -13.67
N LYS A 72 4.43 -23.99 -13.33
CA LYS A 72 3.76 -25.26 -13.66
C LYS A 72 2.62 -25.57 -12.68
N ASN A 73 1.82 -26.58 -13.00
CA ASN A 73 0.63 -26.94 -12.23
C ASN A 73 0.96 -27.22 -10.75
N GLY A 74 0.27 -26.49 -9.86
CA GLY A 74 0.48 -26.52 -8.40
C GLY A 74 1.79 -25.90 -7.93
N GLY A 75 2.62 -25.33 -8.82
CA GLY A 75 3.76 -24.51 -8.45
C GLY A 75 3.31 -23.13 -7.95
N VAL A 76 4.15 -22.47 -7.15
CA VAL A 76 3.87 -21.17 -6.53
C VAL A 76 5.06 -20.24 -6.71
N LEU A 77 4.83 -19.06 -7.27
CA LEU A 77 5.79 -17.96 -7.31
C LEU A 77 5.31 -16.86 -6.37
N VAL A 78 6.14 -16.48 -5.40
CA VAL A 78 5.89 -15.35 -4.49
C VAL A 78 6.95 -14.28 -4.71
N VAL A 79 6.54 -13.04 -4.97
CA VAL A 79 7.41 -11.88 -5.09
C VAL A 79 7.03 -10.86 -4.02
N TYR A 80 7.92 -10.64 -3.06
CA TYR A 80 7.73 -9.71 -1.94
C TYR A 80 8.04 -8.24 -2.30
N GLY A 81 7.95 -7.90 -3.59
CA GLY A 81 8.19 -6.59 -4.19
C GLY A 81 7.48 -6.52 -5.55
N ASP A 82 8.01 -5.72 -6.47
CA ASP A 82 7.45 -5.57 -7.82
C ASP A 82 7.90 -6.70 -8.75
N LEU A 83 7.02 -7.15 -9.64
CA LEU A 83 7.36 -8.03 -10.76
C LEU A 83 7.35 -7.21 -12.05
N ILE A 84 8.52 -7.05 -12.66
CA ILE A 84 8.71 -6.28 -13.90
C ILE A 84 9.23 -7.20 -15.01
N SER A 85 8.43 -7.41 -16.05
CA SER A 85 8.81 -8.16 -17.27
C SER A 85 9.14 -7.22 -18.42
N TYR A 86 10.33 -7.36 -19.02
CA TYR A 86 10.81 -6.44 -20.06
C TYR A 86 10.55 -6.88 -21.51
N GLY A 87 9.78 -7.94 -21.77
CA GLY A 87 9.63 -8.42 -23.15
C GLY A 87 9.00 -9.79 -23.38
N ASN A 88 8.68 -10.53 -22.32
CA ASN A 88 8.49 -11.97 -22.41
C ASN A 88 7.14 -12.42 -21.86
N SER A 89 6.69 -13.60 -22.28
CA SER A 89 5.44 -14.16 -21.81
C SER A 89 5.56 -14.65 -20.37
N ILE A 90 4.52 -14.39 -19.58
CA ILE A 90 4.30 -15.04 -18.29
C ILE A 90 3.24 -16.10 -18.56
N VAL A 91 3.61 -17.37 -18.40
CA VAL A 91 2.70 -18.51 -18.56
C VAL A 91 2.55 -19.18 -17.20
N SER A 92 1.36 -19.13 -16.62
CA SER A 92 1.09 -19.74 -15.32
C SER A 92 -0.01 -20.78 -15.44
N ASN A 93 0.27 -21.98 -14.93
CA ASN A 93 -0.73 -23.02 -14.62
C ASN A 93 -0.78 -23.27 -13.10
N GLY A 94 -0.08 -22.46 -12.31
CA GLY A 94 -0.02 -22.53 -10.85
C GLY A 94 -0.39 -21.18 -10.23
N THR A 95 0.14 -20.85 -9.05
CA THR A 95 -0.19 -19.60 -8.36
C THR A 95 0.95 -18.58 -8.50
N ILE A 96 0.62 -17.35 -8.86
CA ILE A 96 1.54 -16.20 -8.83
C ILE A 96 1.04 -15.19 -7.81
N ILE A 97 1.93 -14.70 -6.96
CA ILE A 97 1.64 -13.68 -5.95
C ILE A 97 2.69 -12.59 -6.05
N VAL A 98 2.24 -11.35 -6.21
CA VAL A 98 3.09 -10.17 -6.28
C VAL A 98 2.61 -9.19 -5.22
N GLN A 99 3.48 -8.86 -4.27
CA GLN A 99 3.14 -7.92 -3.20
C GLN A 99 3.05 -6.48 -3.71
N GLY A 100 3.95 -6.09 -4.62
CA GLY A 100 3.98 -4.78 -5.26
C GLY A 100 3.26 -4.78 -6.60
N ASP A 101 3.81 -4.05 -7.56
CA ASP A 101 3.21 -3.88 -8.88
C ASP A 101 3.54 -5.06 -9.80
N LEU A 102 2.58 -5.41 -10.68
CA LEU A 102 2.80 -6.32 -11.80
C LEU A 102 2.89 -5.51 -13.09
N LEU A 103 4.11 -5.30 -13.57
CA LEU A 103 4.39 -4.44 -14.70
C LEU A 103 4.99 -5.25 -15.86
N SER A 104 4.56 -4.93 -17.07
CA SER A 104 5.26 -5.29 -18.29
C SER A 104 5.55 -4.06 -19.12
N THR A 105 6.80 -3.89 -19.54
CA THR A 105 7.21 -2.77 -20.38
C THR A 105 7.06 -3.05 -21.88
N SER A 106 6.65 -4.27 -22.26
CA SER A 106 6.44 -4.65 -23.65
C SER A 106 4.97 -4.61 -24.05
N PRO A 107 4.61 -3.96 -25.18
CA PRO A 107 3.25 -3.92 -25.69
C PRO A 107 2.75 -5.28 -26.21
N THR A 108 3.58 -6.33 -26.17
CA THR A 108 3.24 -7.70 -26.60
C THR A 108 3.29 -8.72 -25.47
N ALA A 109 3.56 -8.30 -24.23
CA ALA A 109 3.65 -9.24 -23.13
C ALA A 109 2.26 -9.68 -22.70
N THR A 110 1.88 -10.86 -23.16
CA THR A 110 0.68 -11.55 -22.71
C THR A 110 1.00 -12.33 -21.43
N ILE A 111 0.20 -12.15 -20.40
CA ILE A 111 0.13 -13.08 -19.28
C ILE A 111 -0.91 -14.13 -19.64
N GLN A 112 -0.47 -15.35 -19.94
CA GLN A 112 -1.33 -16.51 -20.12
C GLN A 112 -1.48 -17.19 -18.76
N ASN A 113 -2.52 -16.83 -18.04
CA ASN A 113 -2.75 -17.34 -16.70
C ASN A 113 -3.91 -18.34 -16.71
N ASN A 114 -3.56 -19.61 -16.55
CA ASN A 114 -4.46 -20.73 -16.33
C ASN A 114 -4.43 -21.21 -14.86
N GLY A 115 -3.81 -20.45 -13.95
CA GLY A 115 -3.86 -20.66 -12.51
C GLY A 115 -4.20 -19.38 -11.72
N ASP A 116 -3.93 -19.34 -10.42
CA ASP A 116 -4.34 -18.21 -9.59
C ASP A 116 -3.33 -17.05 -9.67
N LEU A 117 -3.82 -15.82 -9.58
CA LEU A 117 -3.00 -14.61 -9.63
C LEU A 117 -3.42 -13.62 -8.54
N GLU A 118 -2.49 -13.21 -7.69
CA GLU A 118 -2.74 -12.22 -6.64
C GLU A 118 -1.73 -11.08 -6.79
N VAL A 119 -2.22 -9.83 -6.86
CA VAL A 119 -1.37 -8.64 -7.00
C VAL A 119 -1.76 -7.59 -5.97
N GLY A 120 -0.78 -7.11 -5.22
CA GLY A 120 -0.94 -6.12 -4.17
C GLY A 120 -0.82 -4.67 -4.62
N GLY A 121 -0.30 -4.39 -5.83
CA GLY A 121 -0.10 -3.05 -6.39
C GLY A 121 -0.83 -2.83 -7.72
N ASP A 122 -0.30 -1.93 -8.54
CA ASP A 122 -0.79 -1.61 -9.89
C ASP A 122 -0.55 -2.80 -10.84
N VAL A 123 -1.38 -2.91 -11.88
CA VAL A 123 -1.21 -3.90 -12.95
C VAL A 123 -1.17 -3.20 -14.28
N ASN A 124 -0.01 -3.25 -14.94
CA ASN A 124 0.15 -2.71 -16.27
C ASN A 124 0.77 -3.74 -17.19
N VAL A 125 -0.09 -4.46 -17.92
CA VAL A 125 0.30 -5.51 -18.86
C VAL A 125 -0.32 -5.24 -20.23
N ALA A 126 0.19 -5.88 -21.28
CA ALA A 126 -0.39 -5.69 -22.60
C ALA A 126 -1.71 -6.44 -22.75
N ASP A 127 -1.77 -7.67 -22.23
CA ASP A 127 -2.95 -8.52 -22.24
C ASP A 127 -2.86 -9.58 -21.13
N LEU A 128 -3.97 -9.82 -20.42
CA LEU A 128 -4.14 -10.90 -19.45
C LEU A 128 -5.16 -11.89 -20.02
N ASP A 129 -4.66 -13.01 -20.54
CA ASP A 129 -5.45 -14.06 -21.16
C ASP A 129 -5.64 -15.22 -20.17
N THR A 130 -6.89 -15.43 -19.77
CA THR A 130 -7.30 -16.52 -18.87
C THR A 130 -7.44 -17.87 -19.57
N GLN A 131 -7.20 -17.92 -20.89
CA GLN A 131 -7.30 -19.10 -21.74
C GLN A 131 -8.68 -19.79 -21.65
N GLY A 132 -9.73 -19.02 -21.33
CA GLY A 132 -11.09 -19.52 -21.16
C GLY A 132 -11.35 -20.30 -19.87
N ASN A 133 -10.42 -20.29 -18.91
CA ASN A 133 -10.64 -20.90 -17.61
C ASN A 133 -11.48 -19.96 -16.71
N SER A 134 -12.73 -20.34 -16.48
CA SER A 134 -13.67 -19.56 -15.66
C SER A 134 -13.54 -19.79 -14.15
N SER A 135 -12.67 -20.71 -13.73
CA SER A 135 -12.47 -21.07 -12.31
C SER A 135 -11.24 -20.39 -11.69
N LEU A 136 -10.56 -19.53 -12.44
CA LEU A 136 -9.37 -18.83 -11.95
C LEU A 136 -9.73 -17.87 -10.83
N ARG A 137 -8.85 -17.81 -9.83
CA ARG A 137 -8.91 -16.81 -8.78
C ARG A 137 -7.85 -15.77 -9.09
N ILE A 138 -8.30 -14.64 -9.61
CA ILE A 138 -7.46 -13.46 -9.81
C ILE A 138 -7.86 -12.49 -8.71
N PHE A 139 -6.91 -11.84 -8.05
CA PHE A 139 -7.20 -10.86 -7.01
C PHE A 139 -6.29 -9.67 -7.18
N PHE A 140 -6.90 -8.50 -7.38
CA PHE A 140 -6.21 -7.22 -7.30
C PHE A 140 -6.50 -6.67 -5.92
N LEU A 141 -5.57 -6.94 -5.02
CA LEU A 141 -5.73 -6.66 -3.62
C LEU A 141 -5.72 -5.15 -3.39
N ASN A 142 -4.97 -4.36 -4.16
CA ASN A 142 -5.06 -2.89 -4.12
C ASN A 142 -6.32 -2.40 -4.88
N PRO A 143 -7.32 -1.86 -4.17
CA PRO A 143 -8.57 -1.37 -4.76
C PRO A 143 -8.42 -0.05 -5.55
N ASP A 144 -7.29 0.64 -5.38
CA ASP A 144 -6.93 1.84 -6.14
C ASP A 144 -5.86 1.56 -7.19
N ALA A 145 -5.60 0.28 -7.49
CA ALA A 145 -4.63 -0.12 -8.50
C ALA A 145 -5.07 0.41 -9.87
N ASP A 146 -4.15 1.02 -10.61
CA ASP A 146 -4.38 1.21 -12.05
C ASP A 146 -4.27 -0.15 -12.74
N ILE A 147 -5.36 -0.61 -13.34
CA ILE A 147 -5.44 -1.93 -13.98
C ILE A 147 -5.55 -1.74 -15.49
N VAL A 148 -4.45 -1.98 -16.18
CA VAL A 148 -4.30 -1.86 -17.63
C VAL A 148 -4.01 -3.23 -18.23
N GLY A 149 -4.69 -3.57 -19.33
CA GLY A 149 -4.49 -4.82 -20.07
C GLY A 149 -5.27 -6.02 -19.55
N VAL A 150 -6.27 -5.81 -18.70
CA VAL A 150 -7.15 -6.88 -18.18
C VAL A 150 -8.56 -6.75 -18.80
N PRO A 151 -9.11 -7.79 -19.44
CA PRO A 151 -10.42 -7.71 -20.09
C PRO A 151 -11.61 -7.67 -19.10
N GLY A 152 -12.46 -6.64 -19.18
CA GLY A 152 -13.88 -6.66 -18.73
C GLY A 152 -14.18 -6.50 -17.21
N THR A 153 -14.43 -5.26 -16.79
CA THR A 153 -15.22 -4.66 -15.66
C THR A 153 -15.54 -5.37 -14.34
N THR A 154 -14.95 -6.48 -13.95
CA THR A 154 -14.99 -6.89 -12.53
C THR A 154 -13.56 -7.13 -12.06
N PRO A 155 -13.04 -6.29 -11.15
CA PRO A 155 -11.95 -6.71 -10.30
C PRO A 155 -12.41 -8.04 -9.68
N TYR A 156 -11.72 -9.11 -10.03
CA TYR A 156 -11.96 -10.41 -9.42
C TYR A 156 -11.62 -10.24 -7.93
N GLY A 157 -12.66 -10.15 -7.10
CA GLY A 157 -12.67 -10.11 -5.63
C GLY A 157 -11.79 -9.10 -4.89
N GLY A 158 -12.39 -8.43 -3.90
CA GLY A 158 -11.61 -7.81 -2.81
C GLY A 158 -11.01 -8.89 -1.89
N TYR A 159 -10.11 -8.48 -0.99
CA TYR A 159 -9.50 -9.35 0.03
C TYR A 159 -10.54 -10.25 0.78
N ASP A 160 -11.73 -9.73 1.05
CA ASP A 160 -12.81 -10.44 1.76
C ASP A 160 -13.39 -11.64 0.98
N GLU A 161 -13.08 -11.74 -0.31
CA GLU A 161 -13.51 -12.80 -1.21
C GLU A 161 -12.39 -13.83 -1.47
N LEU A 162 -11.22 -13.67 -0.82
CA LEU A 162 -10.17 -14.69 -0.82
C LEU A 162 -10.72 -15.98 -0.19
N PRO A 163 -10.85 -17.09 -0.93
CA PRO A 163 -11.29 -18.33 -0.35
C PRO A 163 -10.20 -18.86 0.58
N ALA A 164 -10.51 -18.99 1.87
CA ALA A 164 -9.66 -19.65 2.86
C ALA A 164 -9.35 -21.13 2.51
N ALA A 165 -10.07 -21.71 1.54
CA ALA A 165 -9.88 -23.06 1.04
C ALA A 165 -9.16 -23.06 -0.30
N GLY A 166 -8.05 -23.82 -0.39
CA GLY A 166 -7.33 -24.08 -1.66
C GLY A 166 -6.13 -23.18 -1.93
N LEU A 167 -5.75 -22.32 -0.99
CA LEU A 167 -4.43 -21.68 -0.99
C LEU A 167 -3.44 -22.62 -0.27
N PRO A 168 -2.21 -22.82 -0.78
CA PRO A 168 -1.19 -23.63 -0.12
C PRO A 168 -0.96 -23.22 1.35
N ASP A 169 -0.78 -24.19 2.24
CA ASP A 169 -0.53 -23.94 3.66
C ASP A 169 0.69 -23.01 3.86
N GLY A 170 0.54 -21.94 4.63
CA GLY A 170 1.54 -20.87 4.81
C GLY A 170 1.27 -19.60 4.01
N LEU A 171 0.50 -19.69 2.92
CA LEU A 171 0.18 -18.56 2.04
C LEU A 171 -0.76 -17.53 2.69
N ILE A 172 -1.76 -18.00 3.45
CA ILE A 172 -2.63 -17.13 4.26
C ILE A 172 -1.79 -16.32 5.26
N SER A 173 -0.70 -16.88 5.78
CA SER A 173 0.20 -16.16 6.70
C SER A 173 1.05 -15.10 6.00
N ILE A 174 1.42 -15.31 4.73
CA ILE A 174 2.14 -14.34 3.89
C ILE A 174 1.20 -13.20 3.50
N ILE A 175 0.00 -13.54 3.03
CA ILE A 175 -1.05 -12.56 2.72
C ILE A 175 -1.40 -11.75 3.97
N ASP A 176 -1.55 -12.39 5.12
CA ASP A 176 -1.97 -11.72 6.36
C ASP A 176 -0.88 -10.91 7.06
N ASN A 177 0.38 -11.37 7.05
CA ASN A 177 1.47 -10.74 7.79
C ASN A 177 2.38 -9.86 6.93
N VAL A 178 2.38 -10.03 5.60
CA VAL A 178 3.32 -9.35 4.70
C VAL A 178 2.59 -8.52 3.64
N ILE A 179 1.55 -9.05 3.00
CA ILE A 179 0.80 -8.32 1.96
C ILE A 179 -0.23 -7.36 2.58
N LYS A 180 -1.03 -7.76 3.59
CA LYS A 180 -1.99 -6.85 4.26
C LYS A 180 -1.35 -5.57 4.79
N PRO A 181 -0.17 -5.59 5.44
CA PRO A 181 0.43 -4.38 5.97
C PRO A 181 1.08 -3.50 4.88
N ILE A 182 1.50 -4.09 3.75
CA ILE A 182 2.29 -3.40 2.70
C ILE A 182 1.41 -3.00 1.50
N ALA A 183 0.35 -3.74 1.18
CA ALA A 183 -0.56 -3.46 0.06
C ALA A 183 -1.73 -2.53 0.39
N ILE A 184 -2.29 -2.50 1.62
CA ILE A 184 -3.55 -1.76 1.85
C ILE A 184 -3.71 -1.36 3.34
N GLY A 185 -3.34 -0.13 3.67
CA GLY A 185 -4.18 0.60 4.61
C GLY A 185 -5.51 0.89 3.91
N TYR A 186 -6.64 0.84 4.61
CA TYR A 186 -7.92 1.28 4.04
C TYR A 186 -7.73 2.66 3.42
N GLN A 187 -8.03 2.76 2.13
CA GLN A 187 -7.74 3.95 1.34
C GLN A 187 -8.98 4.79 1.21
N TRP A 188 -8.81 6.09 1.42
CA TRP A 188 -9.83 7.04 1.03
C TRP A 188 -9.86 7.11 -0.50
N LYS A 189 -10.98 6.69 -1.11
CA LYS A 189 -11.13 6.70 -2.56
C LYS A 189 -11.00 8.12 -3.11
N THR A 190 -10.41 8.26 -4.29
CA THR A 190 -10.10 9.57 -4.88
C THR A 190 -11.26 10.20 -5.64
N ASP A 191 -12.36 9.49 -5.81
CA ASP A 191 -13.53 9.85 -6.62
C ASP A 191 -14.83 10.00 -5.81
N VAL A 192 -14.70 10.27 -4.50
CA VAL A 192 -15.85 10.37 -3.59
C VAL A 192 -16.40 11.78 -3.49
N SER A 193 -17.73 11.89 -3.44
CA SER A 193 -18.46 13.16 -3.34
C SER A 193 -18.83 13.56 -1.90
N SER A 194 -18.58 12.69 -0.93
CA SER A 194 -18.79 12.97 0.49
C SER A 194 -17.46 12.91 1.23
N SER A 195 -17.25 13.84 2.16
CA SER A 195 -16.08 13.87 3.04
C SER A 195 -16.26 13.04 4.32
N ASP A 196 -17.44 12.47 4.59
CA ASP A 196 -17.70 11.77 5.86
C ASP A 196 -16.85 10.50 6.01
N TRP A 197 -15.96 10.49 7.01
CA TRP A 197 -15.12 9.33 7.37
C TRP A 197 -15.94 8.08 7.66
N ARG A 198 -17.16 8.19 8.21
CA ARG A 198 -17.95 7.01 8.61
C ARG A 198 -18.73 6.38 7.46
N LEU A 199 -18.75 6.98 6.27
CA LEU A 199 -19.39 6.38 5.11
C LEU A 199 -18.49 5.30 4.52
N SER A 200 -18.92 4.05 4.66
CA SER A 200 -18.14 2.91 4.23
C SER A 200 -17.82 2.93 2.73
N VAL A 201 -18.74 3.44 1.90
CA VAL A 201 -18.55 3.60 0.44
C VAL A 201 -17.40 4.53 0.06
N ASN A 202 -17.00 5.45 0.94
CA ASN A 202 -15.86 6.34 0.70
C ASN A 202 -14.51 5.65 0.86
N TRP A 203 -14.50 4.49 1.51
CA TRP A 203 -13.33 3.70 1.72
C TRP A 203 -13.25 2.58 0.71
N SER A 204 -12.03 2.27 0.36
CA SER A 204 -11.68 1.10 -0.38
C SER A 204 -12.24 -0.18 0.28
N GLY A 205 -12.84 -1.08 -0.49
CA GLY A 205 -13.53 -2.26 0.04
C GLY A 205 -14.88 -1.98 0.71
N ASN A 206 -15.40 -0.75 0.61
CA ASN A 206 -16.72 -0.35 1.13
C ASN A 206 -16.91 -0.60 2.64
N LYS A 207 -15.84 -0.42 3.43
CA LYS A 207 -15.77 -0.74 4.87
C LYS A 207 -15.03 0.38 5.61
N VAL A 208 -15.52 0.77 6.78
CA VAL A 208 -14.91 1.84 7.59
C VAL A 208 -13.67 1.32 8.34
N PRO A 209 -12.56 2.06 8.35
CA PRO A 209 -11.37 1.71 9.14
C PRO A 209 -11.66 1.51 10.63
N THR A 210 -10.93 0.59 11.27
CA THR A 210 -11.02 0.29 12.70
C THR A 210 -9.65 0.37 13.39
N SER A 211 -9.59 0.10 14.69
CA SER A 211 -8.35 0.20 15.47
C SER A 211 -7.21 -0.69 15.01
N SER A 212 -7.50 -1.76 14.26
CA SER A 212 -6.51 -2.69 13.70
C SER A 212 -6.10 -2.35 12.27
N THR A 213 -6.71 -1.35 11.63
CA THR A 213 -6.47 -1.06 10.21
C THR A 213 -5.50 0.10 10.04
N SER A 214 -4.49 -0.07 9.19
CA SER A 214 -3.75 1.06 8.63
C SER A 214 -4.67 1.86 7.70
N VAL A 215 -4.44 3.16 7.57
CA VAL A 215 -5.23 4.06 6.74
C VAL A 215 -4.32 4.91 5.86
N ARG A 216 -4.72 5.10 4.61
CA ARG A 216 -4.02 5.96 3.64
C ARG A 216 -5.01 6.97 3.05
N ILE A 217 -4.67 8.24 3.12
CA ILE A 217 -5.44 9.33 2.51
C ILE A 217 -4.68 9.83 1.28
N LYS A 218 -5.20 9.51 0.10
CA LYS A 218 -4.65 9.95 -1.19
C LYS A 218 -5.20 11.32 -1.57
N GLN A 219 -4.50 12.03 -2.44
CA GLN A 219 -5.01 13.26 -3.04
C GLN A 219 -6.28 12.92 -3.84
N PRO A 220 -7.44 13.53 -3.54
CA PRO A 220 -8.64 13.33 -4.34
C PRO A 220 -8.45 13.88 -5.76
N GLY A 221 -9.17 13.30 -6.72
CA GLY A 221 -9.29 13.87 -8.06
C GLY A 221 -9.95 15.25 -8.02
N ALA A 222 -9.79 16.01 -9.11
CA ALA A 222 -10.37 17.34 -9.21
C ALA A 222 -11.90 17.31 -8.99
N GLY A 223 -12.39 18.06 -8.01
CA GLY A 223 -13.81 18.13 -7.65
C GLY A 223 -14.29 17.11 -6.62
N PHE A 224 -13.41 16.19 -6.18
CA PHE A 224 -13.73 15.17 -5.17
C PHE A 224 -13.26 15.58 -3.76
N MET A 225 -13.81 14.90 -2.77
CA MET A 225 -13.73 15.32 -1.37
C MET A 225 -12.57 14.65 -0.64
N ASN A 226 -11.90 15.42 0.21
CA ASN A 226 -11.00 14.91 1.24
C ASN A 226 -11.80 14.46 2.49
N PRO A 227 -11.30 13.51 3.29
CA PRO A 227 -12.00 13.05 4.47
C PRO A 227 -12.07 14.08 5.60
N GLN A 228 -13.16 14.02 6.35
CA GLN A 228 -13.38 14.72 7.61
C GLN A 228 -13.87 13.74 8.68
N ILE A 229 -13.36 13.91 9.90
CA ILE A 229 -13.92 13.28 11.10
C ILE A 229 -14.88 14.31 11.72
N ASN A 230 -16.16 13.95 11.84
CA ASN A 230 -17.21 14.88 12.23
C ASN A 230 -17.21 15.17 13.74
N PRO A 231 -17.88 16.25 14.19
CA PRO A 231 -18.00 16.54 15.60
C PRO A 231 -18.56 15.35 16.41
N GLY A 232 -17.93 15.05 17.54
CA GLY A 232 -18.34 13.96 18.44
C GLY A 232 -17.80 12.58 18.05
N ASP A 233 -17.39 12.39 16.79
CA ASP A 233 -16.83 11.14 16.31
C ASP A 233 -15.56 10.75 17.06
N ILE A 234 -15.46 9.44 17.34
CA ILE A 234 -14.25 8.81 17.86
C ILE A 234 -13.77 7.83 16.78
N ILE A 235 -12.55 8.05 16.30
CA ILE A 235 -11.86 7.21 15.33
C ILE A 235 -10.56 6.70 15.97
N VAL A 236 -10.31 5.41 15.80
CA VAL A 236 -9.07 4.76 16.21
C VAL A 236 -8.57 3.95 15.02
N VAL A 237 -7.29 4.11 14.67
CA VAL A 237 -6.64 3.41 13.56
C VAL A 237 -5.28 2.86 13.99
N GLN A 238 -4.79 1.84 13.29
CA GLN A 238 -3.47 1.28 13.56
C GLN A 238 -2.38 2.23 13.07
N ASN A 239 -2.32 2.54 11.78
CA ASN A 239 -1.40 3.53 11.22
C ASN A 239 -2.18 4.54 10.38
N LEU A 240 -1.63 5.74 10.20
CA LEU A 240 -2.22 6.76 9.33
C LEU A 240 -1.15 7.40 8.45
N THR A 241 -1.38 7.37 7.15
CA THR A 241 -0.59 8.09 6.15
C THR A 241 -1.48 9.10 5.41
N VAL A 242 -1.09 10.37 5.41
CA VAL A 242 -1.68 11.43 4.58
C VAL A 242 -0.66 11.80 3.51
N GLU A 243 -1.01 11.57 2.24
CA GLU A 243 -0.09 11.74 1.12
C GLU A 243 0.05 13.20 0.68
N SER A 244 1.03 13.44 -0.18
CA SER A 244 1.20 14.76 -0.81
C SER A 244 -0.08 15.14 -1.56
N GLY A 245 -0.52 16.38 -1.39
CA GLY A 245 -1.77 16.90 -1.99
C GLY A 245 -3.06 16.43 -1.30
N ALA A 246 -3.00 15.47 -0.37
CA ALA A 246 -4.14 15.00 0.40
C ALA A 246 -4.36 15.82 1.67
N SER A 247 -5.59 15.80 2.19
CA SER A 247 -5.92 16.43 3.46
C SER A 247 -6.84 15.57 4.32
N LEU A 248 -6.62 15.54 5.63
CA LEU A 248 -7.58 15.02 6.61
C LEU A 248 -7.95 16.15 7.58
N THR A 249 -9.25 16.37 7.80
CA THR A 249 -9.73 17.39 8.75
C THR A 249 -10.44 16.75 9.94
N LEU A 250 -9.99 17.07 11.16
CA LEU A 250 -10.73 16.79 12.39
C LEU A 250 -11.58 18.02 12.70
N LYS A 251 -12.90 17.88 12.65
CA LYS A 251 -13.83 18.95 13.01
C LYS A 251 -13.84 19.21 14.52
N PRO A 252 -14.31 20.38 14.99
CA PRO A 252 -14.44 20.67 16.41
C PRO A 252 -15.13 19.53 17.17
N GLY A 253 -14.50 19.04 18.24
CA GLY A 253 -14.99 17.91 19.04
C GLY A 253 -14.72 16.50 18.48
N ALA A 254 -14.10 16.38 17.30
CA ALA A 254 -13.66 15.12 16.74
C ALA A 254 -12.44 14.55 17.49
N ARG A 255 -12.33 13.22 17.55
CA ARG A 255 -11.23 12.52 18.24
C ARG A 255 -10.62 11.46 17.33
N LEU A 256 -9.31 11.55 17.11
CA LEU A 256 -8.52 10.56 16.39
C LEU A 256 -7.41 10.00 17.29
N THR A 257 -7.31 8.67 17.34
CA THR A 257 -6.16 7.96 17.92
C THR A 257 -5.45 7.15 16.85
N VAL A 258 -4.14 7.34 16.72
CA VAL A 258 -3.24 6.55 15.87
C VAL A 258 -2.36 5.70 16.79
N ASN A 259 -2.60 4.40 16.81
CA ASN A 259 -1.90 3.47 17.72
C ASN A 259 -0.43 3.24 17.32
N GLY A 260 -0.16 3.29 16.02
CA GLY A 260 1.14 3.12 15.39
C GLY A 260 1.62 4.41 14.75
N LYS A 261 2.25 4.31 13.59
CA LYS A 261 2.93 5.43 12.93
C LYS A 261 1.91 6.40 12.31
N LEU A 262 2.12 7.69 12.56
CA LEU A 262 1.48 8.79 11.82
C LEU A 262 2.49 9.40 10.85
N THR A 263 2.14 9.44 9.56
CA THR A 263 2.95 10.08 8.51
C THR A 263 2.10 11.09 7.76
N VAL A 264 2.54 12.35 7.73
CA VAL A 264 2.01 13.39 6.85
C VAL A 264 3.12 13.76 5.87
N ALA A 265 2.99 13.35 4.61
CA ALA A 265 3.99 13.59 3.58
C ALA A 265 4.16 15.09 3.30
N GLU A 266 5.28 15.47 2.69
CA GLU A 266 5.49 16.85 2.23
C GLU A 266 4.39 17.23 1.23
N GLY A 267 3.74 18.37 1.44
CA GLY A 267 2.56 18.80 0.67
C GLY A 267 1.22 18.18 1.12
N GLY A 268 1.23 17.20 2.04
CA GLY A 268 0.03 16.68 2.71
C GLY A 268 -0.41 17.58 3.88
N SER A 269 -1.65 17.40 4.35
CA SER A 269 -2.20 18.24 5.42
C SER A 269 -3.10 17.48 6.40
N LEU A 270 -2.67 17.37 7.66
CA LEU A 270 -3.56 17.00 8.77
C LEU A 270 -4.00 18.27 9.52
N VAL A 271 -5.30 18.56 9.52
CA VAL A 271 -5.87 19.79 10.09
C VAL A 271 -6.74 19.46 11.28
N MET A 272 -6.43 20.04 12.43
CA MET A 272 -7.24 20.03 13.64
C MET A 272 -7.99 21.35 13.76
N GLU A 273 -9.30 21.31 13.58
CA GLU A 273 -10.17 22.47 13.83
C GLU A 273 -10.71 22.43 15.27
N HIS A 274 -10.70 23.58 15.92
CA HIS A 274 -11.15 23.77 17.29
C HIS A 274 -12.14 24.94 17.38
N ASN A 275 -13.13 24.79 18.24
CA ASN A 275 -13.99 25.85 18.75
C ASN A 275 -13.76 26.05 20.24
N TYR A 276 -13.97 27.28 20.71
CA TYR A 276 -14.03 27.56 22.14
C TYR A 276 -15.23 26.84 22.81
N GLY A 277 -15.12 26.56 24.11
CA GLY A 277 -16.20 25.96 24.90
C GLY A 277 -16.15 24.43 25.03
N ILE A 278 -17.07 23.90 25.85
CA ILE A 278 -17.14 22.46 26.16
C ILE A 278 -17.40 21.66 24.89
N GLY A 279 -16.55 20.68 24.61
CA GLY A 279 -16.66 19.82 23.42
C GLY A 279 -16.21 20.47 22.11
N GLY A 280 -15.73 21.72 22.13
CA GLY A 280 -15.25 22.40 20.91
C GLY A 280 -13.85 21.99 20.48
N MET A 281 -13.05 21.37 21.36
CA MET A 281 -11.69 20.96 21.04
C MET A 281 -11.66 19.61 20.33
N SER A 282 -11.06 19.55 19.14
CA SER A 282 -10.65 18.27 18.55
C SER A 282 -9.42 17.69 19.27
N SER A 283 -9.19 16.39 19.14
CA SER A 283 -8.08 15.68 19.79
C SER A 283 -7.41 14.70 18.82
N LEU A 284 -6.07 14.71 18.84
CA LEU A 284 -5.21 13.77 18.15
C LEU A 284 -4.30 13.13 19.19
N VAL A 285 -4.37 11.81 19.30
CA VAL A 285 -3.49 11.00 20.16
C VAL A 285 -2.61 10.13 19.25
N THR A 286 -1.30 10.24 19.40
CA THR A 286 -0.32 9.41 18.67
C THR A 286 0.50 8.60 19.66
N ASN A 287 0.55 7.28 19.47
CA ASN A 287 1.21 6.37 20.42
C ASN A 287 2.59 5.86 19.93
N ALA A 288 2.97 6.15 18.68
CA ALA A 288 4.27 5.80 18.13
C ALA A 288 4.87 6.96 17.31
N GLY A 289 5.73 6.66 16.32
CA GLY A 289 6.45 7.66 15.52
C GLY A 289 5.52 8.59 14.74
N VAL A 290 5.86 9.89 14.74
CA VAL A 290 5.17 10.94 13.98
C VAL A 290 6.16 11.57 13.00
N VAL A 291 5.78 11.61 11.72
CA VAL A 291 6.52 12.28 10.65
C VAL A 291 5.60 13.31 9.98
N GLY A 292 6.12 14.50 9.70
CA GLY A 292 5.38 15.59 9.07
C GLY A 292 4.79 16.60 10.05
N LYS A 293 3.98 17.53 9.51
CA LYS A 293 3.41 18.66 10.27
C LYS A 293 1.90 18.50 10.42
N VAL A 294 1.38 18.87 11.59
CA VAL A 294 -0.06 18.98 11.88
C VAL A 294 -0.41 20.46 11.98
N LYS A 295 -1.52 20.87 11.37
CA LYS A 295 -2.03 22.24 11.41
C LYS A 295 -3.14 22.35 12.44
N THR A 296 -3.04 23.31 13.33
CA THR A 296 -4.09 23.64 14.30
C THR A 296 -4.78 24.93 13.88
N LYS A 297 -6.12 24.93 13.85
CA LYS A 297 -6.96 26.09 13.56
C LYS A 297 -7.97 26.28 14.68
N MET A 298 -8.00 27.47 15.27
CA MET A 298 -8.95 27.81 16.33
C MET A 298 -9.70 29.09 15.97
N VAL A 299 -11.02 29.10 16.19
CA VAL A 299 -11.86 30.30 16.07
C VAL A 299 -12.24 30.77 17.48
N LEU A 300 -11.92 32.02 17.77
CA LEU A 300 -12.17 32.67 19.06
C LEU A 300 -13.15 33.85 18.88
N PRO A 301 -14.10 34.07 19.80
CA PRO A 301 -14.92 35.27 19.82
C PRO A 301 -14.07 36.50 20.20
N GLN A 302 -14.44 37.67 19.67
CA GLN A 302 -13.67 38.92 19.85
C GLN A 302 -13.93 39.63 21.19
N ASP A 303 -14.98 39.25 21.92
CA ASP A 303 -15.42 39.93 23.14
C ASP A 303 -14.84 39.33 24.43
N GLN A 304 -13.87 38.41 24.31
CA GLN A 304 -13.30 37.67 25.45
C GLN A 304 -11.78 37.54 25.34
N TRP A 305 -11.13 37.48 26.50
CA TRP A 305 -9.68 37.24 26.60
C TRP A 305 -9.38 35.74 26.60
N PHE A 306 -8.40 35.32 25.81
CA PHE A 306 -7.95 33.93 25.73
C PHE A 306 -6.44 33.83 26.03
N TYR A 307 -6.07 32.79 26.79
CA TYR A 307 -4.68 32.36 26.90
C TYR A 307 -4.45 31.23 25.91
N LEU A 308 -3.51 31.43 24.98
CA LEU A 308 -3.07 30.40 24.04
C LEU A 308 -1.75 29.81 24.53
N GLY A 309 -1.71 28.49 24.66
CA GLY A 309 -0.52 27.72 25.00
C GLY A 309 -0.22 26.69 23.92
N SER A 310 0.97 26.10 23.97
CA SER A 310 1.37 25.05 23.03
C SER A 310 0.43 23.84 23.13
N SER A 311 0.07 23.27 21.99
CA SER A 311 -0.72 22.03 21.87
C SER A 311 0.15 20.77 21.97
N ARG A 312 1.45 20.91 22.24
CA ARG A 312 2.42 19.80 22.32
C ARG A 312 2.73 19.42 23.77
N LYS A 313 2.82 18.11 24.03
CA LYS A 313 3.36 17.59 25.29
C LYS A 313 4.85 17.93 25.42
N ASP A 314 5.27 18.41 26.60
CA ASP A 314 6.64 18.83 26.91
C ASP A 314 7.17 19.98 26.03
N ALA A 315 6.27 20.90 25.66
CA ALA A 315 6.61 22.05 24.83
C ALA A 315 7.66 22.97 25.48
N ILE A 316 8.60 23.44 24.67
CA ILE A 316 9.55 24.50 25.03
C ILE A 316 9.10 25.85 24.47
N PHE A 317 9.68 26.95 24.96
CA PHE A 317 9.25 28.31 24.57
C PHE A 317 9.31 28.57 23.05
N SER A 318 10.30 27.99 22.35
CA SER A 318 10.41 28.10 20.89
C SER A 318 9.35 27.32 20.12
N ASP A 319 8.63 26.38 20.74
CA ASP A 319 7.57 25.62 20.06
C ASP A 319 6.30 26.45 19.82
N PHE A 320 6.14 27.58 20.52
CA PHE A 320 4.99 28.46 20.36
C PHE A 320 5.38 29.92 20.65
N SER A 321 5.98 30.58 19.66
CA SER A 321 6.30 32.01 19.76
C SER A 321 5.82 32.78 18.53
N ALA A 322 5.41 34.04 18.75
CA ALA A 322 4.85 34.89 17.70
C ALA A 322 5.92 35.25 16.67
N GLY A 323 5.65 35.00 15.39
CA GLY A 323 6.56 35.31 14.27
C GLY A 323 7.46 34.17 13.83
N GLU A 324 7.41 33.00 14.49
CA GLU A 324 8.10 31.78 14.04
C GLU A 324 7.38 31.10 12.87
N ASP A 325 8.13 30.32 12.10
CA ASP A 325 7.63 29.60 10.94
C ASP A 325 6.49 28.63 11.33
N GLY A 326 5.28 28.88 10.83
CA GLY A 326 4.07 28.10 11.10
C GLY A 326 3.12 28.66 12.17
N VAL A 327 3.48 29.74 12.88
CA VAL A 327 2.57 30.43 13.82
C VAL A 327 2.03 31.71 13.17
N ILE A 328 0.83 31.62 12.59
CA ILE A 328 0.13 32.77 11.99
C ILE A 328 -1.00 33.21 12.93
N ILE A 329 -0.84 34.38 13.56
CA ILE A 329 -1.88 35.04 14.34
C ILE A 329 -2.45 36.18 13.49
N ASN A 330 -3.58 35.93 12.86
CA ASN A 330 -4.36 36.98 12.18
C ASN A 330 -5.39 37.51 13.18
N VAL A 331 -5.19 38.75 13.62
CA VAL A 331 -6.12 39.51 14.47
C VAL A 331 -7.00 40.41 13.61
#